data_AF-A0A9K3GXQ1-F1
#
_entry.id   AF-A0A9K3GXQ1-F1
#
_cell.length_a   1.000
_cell.length_b   1.000
_cell.length_c   1.000
_cell.angle_alpha   90.00
_cell.angle_beta   90.00
_cell.angle_gamma   90.00
#
_symmetry.space_group_name_H-M   'P 1'
#
loop_
_entity.id
_entity.type
_entity.pdbx_description
1 polymer ?
#
loop_
_entity_poly.entity_id
_entity_poly.type
_entity_poly.pdbx_seq_one_letter_code
_entity_poly.pdbx_strand_id
1 'polypeptide(L)'
;MSNSSEEFYNTFYNAFTSESTDRRSEMREYSREISENLKFENMYGSQQKPPKLMKVEDYNWWKNRFEGWVKAFAPESWLKLTNGYTEPVKEGGELIDAKDFTDIDIKNVVAEYKMITLIKQSVREDIISLLEQEKTSKSLWEALGRKCVGSNEIVKNKKKLLRKEFDVFSCMKNESVCKMIERFG
;
A
#
# COMPACT_ATOMS: atom_id res chain seq x y z
N MET A 1 -33.07 58.50 -7.66
CA MET A 1 -33.65 57.15 -7.81
C MET A 1 -32.56 56.26 -8.42
N SER A 2 -31.76 55.54 -7.61
CA SER A 2 -30.73 54.63 -8.16
C SER A 2 -30.19 53.55 -7.20
N ASN A 3 -30.80 53.26 -6.04
CA ASN A 3 -30.30 52.21 -5.13
C ASN A 3 -30.96 50.84 -5.35
N SER A 4 -32.22 50.81 -5.78
CA SER A 4 -32.99 49.55 -5.82
C SER A 4 -32.54 48.57 -6.91
N SER A 5 -32.06 49.07 -8.06
CA SER A 5 -31.58 48.20 -9.15
C SER A 5 -30.22 47.55 -8.83
N GLU A 6 -29.36 48.25 -8.09
CA GLU A 6 -28.04 47.75 -7.69
C GLU A 6 -28.16 46.72 -6.56
N GLU A 7 -29.05 46.94 -5.60
CA GLU A 7 -29.41 45.94 -4.58
C GLU A 7 -30.02 44.68 -5.20
N PHE A 8 -30.89 44.82 -6.20
CA PHE A 8 -31.46 43.68 -6.91
C PHE A 8 -30.38 42.88 -7.66
N TYR A 9 -29.49 43.55 -8.38
CA TYR A 9 -28.40 42.89 -9.09
C TYR A 9 -27.46 42.16 -8.13
N ASN A 10 -27.05 42.81 -7.03
CA ASN A 10 -26.19 42.19 -6.03
C ASN A 10 -26.85 40.99 -5.35
N THR A 11 -28.15 41.08 -5.04
CA THR A 11 -28.91 39.97 -4.46
C THR A 11 -28.99 38.79 -5.43
N PHE A 12 -29.33 39.02 -6.69
CA PHE A 12 -29.39 37.97 -7.71
C PHE A 12 -28.02 37.37 -8.01
N TYR A 13 -26.98 38.19 -8.13
CA TYR A 13 -25.61 37.75 -8.39
C TYR A 13 -25.07 36.92 -7.22
N ASN A 14 -25.28 37.37 -5.98
CA ASN A 14 -24.89 36.62 -4.80
C ASN A 14 -25.65 35.31 -4.67
N ALA A 15 -26.96 35.27 -4.94
CA ALA A 15 -27.73 34.03 -4.88
C ALA A 15 -27.22 32.99 -5.89
N PHE A 16 -26.94 33.42 -7.13
CA PHE A 16 -26.48 32.51 -8.18
C PHE A 16 -25.03 32.05 -7.97
N THR A 17 -24.17 32.92 -7.43
CA THR A 17 -22.77 32.57 -7.15
C THR A 17 -22.60 31.80 -5.84
N SER A 18 -23.36 32.13 -4.78
CA SER A 18 -23.32 31.43 -3.48
C SER A 18 -23.78 29.99 -3.60
N GLU A 19 -24.90 29.73 -4.30
CA GLU A 19 -25.41 28.37 -4.49
C GLU A 19 -24.41 27.50 -5.29
N SER A 20 -23.66 28.11 -6.21
CA SER A 20 -22.61 27.43 -6.96
C SER A 20 -21.36 27.15 -6.12
N THR A 21 -20.99 28.04 -5.19
CA THR A 21 -19.87 27.84 -4.28
C THR A 21 -20.19 26.83 -3.19
N ASP A 22 -21.42 26.84 -2.66
CA ASP A 22 -21.88 25.89 -1.64
C ASP A 22 -21.95 24.48 -2.22
N ARG A 23 -22.58 24.29 -3.39
CA ARG A 23 -22.55 23.00 -4.10
C ARG A 23 -21.13 22.50 -4.38
N ARG A 24 -20.21 23.40 -4.74
CA ARG A 24 -18.80 23.06 -4.98
C ARG A 24 -18.07 22.71 -3.68
N SER A 25 -18.43 23.32 -2.55
CA SER A 25 -17.91 23.01 -1.22
C SER A 25 -18.39 21.65 -0.74
N GLU A 26 -19.70 21.39 -0.82
CA GLU A 26 -20.32 20.11 -0.49
C GLU A 26 -19.72 18.97 -1.33
N MET A 27 -19.57 19.14 -2.65
CA MET A 27 -18.92 18.14 -3.51
C MET A 27 -17.48 17.83 -3.08
N ARG A 28 -16.71 18.84 -2.66
CA ARG A 28 -15.33 18.66 -2.18
C ARG A 28 -15.31 17.92 -0.85
N GLU A 29 -16.29 18.17 0.01
CA GLU A 29 -16.43 17.52 1.30
C GLU A 29 -16.82 16.04 1.15
N TYR A 30 -17.83 15.74 0.33
CA TYR A 30 -18.16 14.35 -0.04
C TYR A 30 -16.98 13.64 -0.69
N SER A 31 -16.25 14.30 -1.60
CA SER A 31 -15.07 13.71 -2.22
C SER A 31 -13.96 13.43 -1.20
N ARG A 32 -13.83 14.24 -0.14
CA ARG A 32 -12.86 14.05 0.93
C ARG A 32 -13.27 12.88 1.82
N GLU A 33 -14.53 12.83 2.23
CA GLU A 33 -15.08 11.76 3.06
C GLU A 33 -15.03 10.39 2.34
N ILE A 34 -15.39 10.34 1.06
CA ILE A 34 -15.22 9.13 0.22
C ILE A 34 -13.75 8.70 0.18
N SER A 35 -12.83 9.65 0.02
CA SER A 35 -11.39 9.36 0.00
C SER A 35 -10.87 8.84 1.34
N GLU A 36 -11.39 9.36 2.45
CA GLU A 36 -11.05 8.91 3.80
C GLU A 36 -11.60 7.52 4.08
N ASN A 37 -12.84 7.25 3.71
CA ASN A 37 -13.46 5.92 3.81
C ASN A 37 -12.72 4.88 2.96
N LEU A 38 -12.34 5.23 1.73
CA LEU A 38 -11.50 4.39 0.87
C LEU A 38 -10.13 4.12 1.50
N LYS A 39 -9.49 5.11 2.11
CA LYS A 39 -8.22 4.91 2.83
C LYS A 39 -8.41 3.99 4.03
N PHE A 40 -9.50 4.15 4.77
CA PHE A 40 -9.81 3.32 5.93
C PHE A 40 -10.04 1.86 5.51
N GLU A 41 -10.87 1.60 4.51
CA GLU A 41 -11.06 0.25 3.96
C GLU A 41 -9.75 -0.34 3.44
N ASN A 42 -8.94 0.44 2.71
CA ASN A 42 -7.65 -0.03 2.22
C ASN A 42 -6.67 -0.34 3.36
N MET A 43 -6.66 0.44 4.44
CA MET A 43 -5.80 0.15 5.58
C MET A 43 -6.25 -1.13 6.27
N TYR A 44 -7.50 -1.20 6.73
CA TYR A 44 -7.94 -2.25 7.64
C TYR A 44 -8.43 -3.52 6.95
N GLY A 45 -8.72 -3.45 5.65
CA GLY A 45 -9.45 -4.49 4.93
C GLY A 45 -10.91 -4.57 5.37
N SER A 46 -11.64 -5.51 4.79
CA SER A 46 -13.00 -5.89 5.21
C SER A 46 -13.08 -7.41 5.35
N GLN A 47 -14.24 -7.94 5.74
CA GLN A 47 -14.45 -9.40 5.76
C GLN A 47 -14.21 -10.05 4.38
N GLN A 48 -14.38 -9.28 3.31
CA GLN A 48 -14.32 -9.77 1.92
C GLN A 48 -13.10 -9.25 1.16
N LYS A 49 -12.40 -8.23 1.67
CA LYS A 49 -11.25 -7.61 1.00
C LYS A 49 -10.03 -7.60 1.93
N PRO A 50 -8.84 -8.00 1.45
CA PRO A 50 -7.64 -7.95 2.28
C PRO A 50 -7.22 -6.49 2.56
N PRO A 51 -6.49 -6.25 3.67
CA PRO A 51 -5.80 -4.98 3.86
C PRO A 51 -4.79 -4.75 2.72
N LYS A 52 -4.59 -3.50 2.31
CA LYS A 52 -3.77 -3.12 1.16
C LYS A 52 -2.47 -2.45 1.58
N LEU A 53 -1.34 -3.01 1.14
CA LEU A 53 -0.01 -2.45 1.33
C LEU A 53 0.19 -1.27 0.39
N MET A 54 -0.03 -0.06 0.89
CA MET A 54 0.14 1.17 0.12
C MET A 54 1.60 1.64 0.11
N LYS A 55 2.33 1.47 1.20
CA LYS A 55 3.69 1.97 1.37
C LYS A 55 4.60 0.90 1.95
N VAL A 56 5.87 0.94 1.57
CA VAL A 56 6.85 -0.09 1.92
C VAL A 56 7.16 -0.07 3.42
N GLU A 57 7.03 1.10 4.04
CA GLU A 57 7.20 1.36 5.48
C GLU A 57 6.14 0.66 6.33
N ASP A 58 4.94 0.48 5.79
CA ASP A 58 3.81 -0.14 6.49
C ASP A 58 3.85 -1.68 6.41
N TYR A 59 4.86 -2.25 5.75
CA TYR A 59 4.96 -3.69 5.47
C TYR A 59 4.79 -4.56 6.71
N ASN A 60 5.48 -4.27 7.82
CA ASN A 60 5.39 -5.10 9.02
C ASN A 60 3.97 -5.10 9.62
N TRP A 61 3.33 -3.94 9.62
CA TRP A 61 1.95 -3.80 10.11
C TRP A 61 0.97 -4.53 9.19
N TRP A 62 1.08 -4.27 7.89
CA TRP A 62 0.25 -4.89 6.87
C TRP A 62 0.41 -6.41 6.87
N LYS A 63 1.64 -6.92 6.94
CA LYS A 63 1.96 -8.36 6.94
C LYS A 63 1.20 -9.07 8.05
N ASN A 64 1.28 -8.56 9.29
CA ASN A 64 0.58 -9.15 10.43
C ASN A 64 -0.95 -9.18 10.22
N ARG A 65 -1.52 -8.12 9.64
CA ARG A 65 -2.97 -8.05 9.35
C ARG A 65 -3.38 -8.97 8.22
N PHE A 66 -2.62 -8.97 7.13
CA PHE A 66 -2.86 -9.81 5.97
C PHE A 66 -2.75 -11.29 6.34
N GLU A 67 -1.73 -11.69 7.12
CA GLU A 67 -1.61 -13.06 7.62
C GLU A 67 -2.84 -13.49 8.44
N GLY A 68 -3.28 -12.66 9.40
CA GLY A 68 -4.47 -12.94 10.20
C GLY A 68 -5.74 -13.06 9.34
N TRP A 69 -5.89 -12.15 8.38
CA TRP A 69 -7.03 -12.14 7.46
C TRP A 69 -7.05 -13.37 6.55
N VAL A 70 -5.93 -13.73 5.91
CA VAL A 70 -5.86 -14.90 5.02
C VAL A 70 -6.09 -16.19 5.81
N LYS A 71 -5.55 -16.32 7.03
CA LYS A 71 -5.80 -17.49 7.88
C LYS A 71 -7.29 -17.68 8.17
N ALA A 72 -8.05 -16.60 8.34
CA ALA A 72 -9.50 -16.66 8.54
C ALA A 72 -10.28 -16.88 7.24
N PHE A 73 -9.89 -16.22 6.15
CA PHE A 73 -10.63 -16.20 4.89
C PHE A 73 -10.31 -17.37 3.94
N ALA A 74 -9.05 -17.80 3.91
CA ALA A 74 -8.53 -18.83 3.00
C ALA A 74 -7.46 -19.70 3.70
N PRO A 75 -7.83 -20.45 4.77
CA PRO A 75 -6.88 -21.24 5.56
C PRO A 75 -6.11 -22.28 4.72
N GLU A 76 -6.77 -22.91 3.74
CA GLU A 76 -6.12 -23.90 2.87
C GLU A 76 -5.01 -23.27 2.01
N SER A 77 -5.27 -22.08 1.44
CA SER A 77 -4.27 -21.30 0.70
C SER A 77 -3.09 -20.90 1.59
N TRP A 78 -3.35 -20.51 2.83
CA TRP A 78 -2.29 -20.20 3.80
C TRP A 78 -1.41 -21.43 4.10
N LEU A 79 -2.01 -22.59 4.32
CA LEU A 79 -1.27 -23.82 4.58
C LEU A 79 -0.42 -24.25 3.37
N LYS A 80 -0.91 -24.04 2.14
CA LYS A 80 -0.14 -24.31 0.93
C LYS A 80 1.02 -23.35 0.75
N LEU A 81 0.83 -22.07 1.04
CA LEU A 81 1.91 -21.09 1.09
C LEU A 81 3.04 -21.54 2.03
N THR A 82 2.69 -21.93 3.27
CA THR A 82 3.70 -22.29 4.28
C THR A 82 4.45 -23.56 3.92
N ASN A 83 3.72 -24.58 3.46
CA ASN A 83 4.28 -25.89 3.14
C ASN A 83 5.08 -25.86 1.83
N GLY A 84 4.78 -24.90 0.95
CA GLY A 84 5.32 -24.83 -0.40
C GLY A 84 4.46 -25.64 -1.37
N TYR A 85 4.01 -24.98 -2.42
CA TYR A 85 3.35 -25.64 -3.53
C TYR A 85 4.36 -26.36 -4.43
N THR A 86 3.98 -27.55 -4.88
CA THR A 86 4.72 -28.34 -5.88
C THR A 86 3.74 -28.71 -6.98
N GLU A 87 4.17 -28.57 -8.23
CA GLU A 87 3.33 -28.93 -9.38
C GLU A 87 3.11 -30.45 -9.41
N PRO A 88 1.91 -30.92 -9.78
CA PRO A 88 1.63 -32.35 -9.92
C PRO A 88 2.56 -33.00 -10.96
N VAL A 89 3.27 -34.06 -10.54
CA VAL A 89 4.20 -34.83 -11.38
C VAL A 89 3.83 -36.31 -11.40
N LYS A 90 4.02 -36.96 -12.55
CA LYS A 90 3.90 -38.42 -12.73
C LYS A 90 5.04 -39.12 -11.99
N GLU A 91 4.92 -40.45 -11.81
CA GLU A 91 5.99 -41.28 -11.22
C GLU A 91 7.35 -41.16 -11.93
N GLY A 92 7.37 -40.73 -13.19
CA GLY A 92 8.60 -40.45 -13.96
C GLY A 92 9.16 -39.03 -13.84
N GLY A 93 8.55 -38.14 -13.05
CA GLY A 93 8.96 -36.74 -12.90
C GLY A 93 8.45 -35.79 -13.99
N GLU A 94 7.68 -36.30 -14.96
CA GLU A 94 7.00 -35.48 -15.95
C GLU A 94 5.78 -34.77 -15.35
N LEU A 95 5.53 -33.52 -15.75
CA LEU A 95 4.33 -32.80 -15.32
C LEU A 95 3.06 -33.51 -15.80
N ILE A 96 2.07 -33.60 -14.92
CA ILE A 96 0.75 -34.14 -15.26
C ILE A 96 -0.01 -33.10 -16.10
N ASP A 97 -0.73 -33.53 -17.14
CA ASP A 97 -1.63 -32.64 -17.87
C ASP A 97 -2.82 -32.27 -16.97
N ALA A 98 -3.32 -31.04 -17.05
CA ALA A 98 -4.45 -30.59 -16.22
C ALA A 98 -5.70 -31.50 -16.33
N LYS A 99 -5.86 -32.21 -17.45
CA LYS A 99 -6.95 -33.19 -17.66
C LYS A 99 -6.85 -34.44 -16.80
N ASP A 100 -5.63 -34.78 -16.38
CA ASP A 100 -5.33 -35.98 -15.60
C ASP A 100 -5.17 -35.65 -14.10
N PHE A 101 -5.45 -34.41 -13.69
CA PHE A 101 -5.36 -34.00 -12.29
C PHE A 101 -6.36 -34.77 -11.44
N THR A 102 -5.88 -35.27 -10.30
CA THR A 102 -6.75 -35.78 -9.25
C THR A 102 -7.47 -34.62 -8.56
N ASP A 103 -8.53 -34.92 -7.81
CA ASP A 103 -9.22 -33.91 -6.99
C ASP A 103 -8.28 -33.19 -6.01
N ILE A 104 -7.25 -33.90 -5.53
CA ILE A 104 -6.23 -33.35 -4.64
C ILE A 104 -5.32 -32.37 -5.41
N ASP A 105 -4.92 -32.70 -6.62
CA ASP A 105 -4.09 -31.83 -7.47
C ASP A 105 -4.84 -30.54 -7.82
N ILE A 106 -6.10 -30.67 -8.24
CA ILE A 106 -6.99 -29.52 -8.51
C ILE A 106 -7.08 -28.64 -7.26
N LYS A 107 -7.35 -29.23 -6.09
CA LYS A 107 -7.46 -28.48 -4.83
C LYS A 107 -6.16 -27.74 -4.49
N ASN A 108 -5.01 -28.37 -4.72
CA ASN A 108 -3.69 -27.76 -4.46
C ASN A 108 -3.42 -26.57 -5.39
N VAL A 109 -3.67 -26.75 -6.69
CA VAL A 109 -3.50 -25.71 -7.72
C VAL A 109 -4.43 -24.53 -7.46
N VAL A 110 -5.70 -24.80 -7.14
CA VAL A 110 -6.68 -23.76 -6.81
C VAL A 110 -6.26 -22.99 -5.56
N ALA A 111 -5.82 -23.67 -4.51
CA ALA A 111 -5.35 -23.03 -3.29
C ALA A 111 -4.13 -22.12 -3.55
N GLU A 112 -3.22 -22.56 -4.43
CA GLU A 112 -2.03 -21.80 -4.86
C GLU A 112 -2.40 -20.53 -5.64
N TYR A 113 -3.22 -20.67 -6.69
CA TYR A 113 -3.68 -19.52 -7.49
C TYR A 113 -4.47 -18.52 -6.67
N LYS A 114 -5.28 -19.01 -5.74
CA LYS A 114 -5.99 -18.16 -4.78
C LYS A 114 -5.01 -17.38 -3.92
N MET A 115 -3.97 -18.02 -3.37
CA MET A 115 -2.97 -17.32 -2.57
C MET A 115 -2.22 -16.23 -3.36
N ILE A 116 -1.76 -16.54 -4.58
CA ILE A 116 -1.10 -15.56 -5.47
C ILE A 116 -2.02 -14.36 -5.71
N THR A 117 -3.28 -14.62 -6.01
CA THR A 117 -4.28 -13.57 -6.27
C THR A 117 -4.49 -12.69 -5.05
N LEU A 118 -4.64 -13.28 -3.87
CA LEU A 118 -4.83 -12.54 -2.61
C LEU A 118 -3.61 -11.65 -2.30
N ILE A 119 -2.38 -12.14 -2.51
CA ILE A 119 -1.17 -11.32 -2.34
C ILE A 119 -1.16 -10.15 -3.34
N LYS A 120 -1.42 -10.41 -4.63
CA LYS A 120 -1.42 -9.35 -5.65
C LYS A 120 -2.47 -8.27 -5.37
N GLN A 121 -3.69 -8.66 -4.98
CA GLN A 121 -4.78 -7.72 -4.68
C GLN A 121 -4.52 -6.87 -3.43
N SER A 122 -3.77 -7.41 -2.47
CA SER A 122 -3.48 -6.77 -1.18
C SER A 122 -2.24 -5.90 -1.21
N VAL A 123 -1.61 -5.69 -2.36
CA VAL A 123 -0.40 -4.88 -2.49
C VAL A 123 -0.60 -3.86 -3.62
N ARG A 124 0.05 -2.69 -3.51
CA ARG A 124 0.03 -1.68 -4.56
C ARG A 124 0.75 -2.18 -5.82
N GLU A 125 0.20 -1.85 -6.99
CA GLU A 125 0.62 -2.38 -8.28
C GLU A 125 2.11 -2.14 -8.59
N ASP A 126 2.64 -0.97 -8.24
CA ASP A 126 4.04 -0.62 -8.46
C ASP A 126 5.02 -1.43 -7.60
N ILE A 127 4.57 -2.01 -6.49
CA ILE A 127 5.35 -2.93 -5.68
C ILE A 127 5.26 -4.34 -6.28
N ILE A 128 4.07 -4.75 -6.74
CA ILE A 128 3.84 -6.07 -7.36
C ILE A 128 4.58 -6.21 -8.69
N SER A 129 4.61 -5.17 -9.52
CA SER A 129 5.31 -5.21 -10.82
C SER A 129 6.81 -5.48 -10.70
N LEU A 130 7.40 -5.20 -9.53
CA LEU A 130 8.80 -5.51 -9.23
C LEU A 130 9.04 -6.99 -8.91
N LEU A 131 7.98 -7.79 -8.79
CA LEU A 131 7.99 -9.19 -8.35
C LEU A 131 7.37 -10.13 -9.41
N GLU A 132 7.25 -9.69 -10.66
CA GLU A 132 6.60 -10.46 -11.74
C GLU A 132 7.25 -11.81 -12.05
N GLN A 133 8.53 -11.98 -11.71
CA GLN A 133 9.29 -13.21 -11.97
C GLN A 133 8.92 -14.36 -11.00
N GLU A 134 8.24 -14.05 -9.89
CA GLU A 134 7.90 -15.02 -8.85
C GLU A 134 6.69 -15.86 -9.26
N LYS A 135 6.90 -17.18 -9.45
CA LYS A 135 5.90 -18.09 -10.01
C LYS A 135 5.00 -18.75 -8.98
N THR A 136 5.50 -18.91 -7.75
CA THR A 136 4.74 -19.52 -6.65
C THR A 136 4.36 -18.47 -5.61
N SER A 137 3.25 -18.71 -4.91
CA SER A 137 2.79 -17.89 -3.79
C SER A 137 3.89 -17.71 -2.74
N LYS A 138 4.65 -18.78 -2.45
CA LYS A 138 5.74 -18.77 -1.48
C LYS A 138 6.89 -17.87 -1.94
N SER A 139 7.33 -18.04 -3.19
CA SER A 139 8.39 -17.22 -3.78
C SER A 139 8.00 -15.73 -3.80
N LEU A 140 6.75 -15.43 -4.17
CA LEU A 140 6.19 -14.08 -4.17
C LEU A 140 6.13 -13.47 -2.76
N TRP A 141 5.66 -14.24 -1.77
CA TRP A 141 5.57 -13.81 -0.38
C TRP A 141 6.95 -13.48 0.22
N GLU A 142 7.94 -14.35 -0.01
CA GLU A 142 9.30 -14.14 0.48
C GLU A 142 9.99 -12.97 -0.23
N ALA A 143 9.82 -12.85 -1.55
CA ALA A 143 10.37 -11.76 -2.35
C ALA A 143 9.80 -10.40 -1.93
N LEU A 144 8.48 -10.32 -1.68
CA LEU A 144 7.84 -9.15 -1.12
C LEU A 144 8.47 -8.75 0.21
N GLY A 145 8.69 -9.73 1.10
CA GLY A 145 9.36 -9.49 2.38
C GLY A 145 10.78 -8.95 2.24
N ARG A 146 11.60 -9.55 1.39
CA ARG A 146 12.97 -9.07 1.10
C ARG A 146 12.95 -7.64 0.57
N LYS A 147 12.06 -7.35 -0.38
CA LYS A 147 11.94 -6.03 -1.01
C LYS A 147 11.56 -4.95 0.01
N CYS A 148 10.58 -5.25 0.87
CA CYS A 148 10.08 -4.27 1.81
C CYS A 148 11.03 -4.01 2.97
N VAL A 149 11.63 -5.06 3.53
CA VAL A 149 12.59 -4.92 4.64
C VAL A 149 13.86 -4.18 4.19
N GLY A 150 14.44 -4.54 3.04
CA GLY A 150 15.63 -3.85 2.53
C GLY A 150 15.37 -2.37 2.24
N SER A 151 14.19 -2.02 1.71
CA SER A 151 13.81 -0.62 1.49
C SER A 151 13.72 0.16 2.81
N ASN A 152 13.15 -0.45 3.85
CA ASN A 152 13.05 0.15 5.18
C ASN A 152 14.42 0.40 5.82
N GLU A 153 15.36 -0.53 5.66
CA GLU A 153 16.74 -0.37 6.12
C GLU A 153 17.45 0.79 5.41
N ILE A 154 17.31 0.88 4.09
CA ILE A 154 17.89 1.99 3.30
C ILE A 154 17.35 3.34 3.78
N VAL A 155 16.04 3.47 3.99
CA VAL A 155 15.41 4.71 4.49
C VAL A 155 15.91 5.05 5.89
N LYS A 156 15.99 4.06 6.78
CA LYS A 156 16.50 4.24 8.15
C LYS A 156 17.97 4.69 8.14
N ASN A 157 18.79 4.11 7.28
CA ASN A 157 20.21 4.46 7.15
C ASN A 157 20.39 5.88 6.61
N LYS A 158 19.62 6.31 5.59
CA LYS A 158 19.63 7.69 5.10
C LYS A 158 19.26 8.71 6.19
N LYS A 159 18.21 8.45 6.97
CA LYS A 159 17.82 9.31 8.10
C LYS A 159 18.93 9.41 9.16
N LYS A 160 19.61 8.30 9.45
CA LYS A 160 20.73 8.27 10.40
C LYS A 160 21.93 9.07 9.88
N LEU A 161 22.22 8.99 8.58
CA LEU A 161 23.30 9.76 7.95
C LEU A 161 23.01 11.26 8.02
N LEU A 162 21.81 11.68 7.60
CA LEU A 162 21.39 13.09 7.67
C LEU A 162 21.44 13.65 9.09
N ARG A 163 21.03 12.86 10.09
CA ARG A 163 21.14 13.26 11.51
C ARG A 163 22.60 13.48 11.91
N LYS A 164 23.50 12.56 11.54
CA LYS A 164 24.94 12.73 11.81
C LYS A 164 25.52 13.97 11.12
N GLU A 165 25.16 14.20 9.86
CA GLU A 165 25.57 15.40 9.13
C GLU A 165 25.07 16.66 9.85
N PHE A 166 23.79 16.70 10.20
CA PHE A 166 23.21 17.81 10.96
C PHE A 166 23.89 18.03 12.32
N ASP A 167 24.20 16.96 13.06
CA ASP A 167 24.93 17.04 14.32
C ASP A 167 26.35 17.61 14.10
N VAL A 168 27.02 17.28 12.99
CA VAL A 168 28.32 17.87 12.62
C VAL A 168 28.21 19.36 12.26
N PHE A 169 27.09 19.78 11.67
CA PHE A 169 26.79 21.20 11.39
C PHE A 169 26.36 21.99 12.64
N SER A 170 26.16 21.33 13.79
CA SER A 170 25.74 22.02 15.01
C SER A 170 26.89 22.81 15.66
N CYS A 171 26.56 24.02 16.13
CA CYS A 171 27.51 24.99 16.68
C CYS A 171 28.25 24.40 17.90
N MET A 172 29.58 24.43 17.89
CA MET A 172 30.34 23.98 19.06
C MET A 172 30.08 24.92 20.25
N LYS A 173 30.14 24.40 21.49
CA LYS A 173 29.95 25.22 22.69
C LYS A 173 31.05 26.30 22.72
N ASN A 174 30.66 27.57 22.66
CA ASN A 174 31.50 28.79 22.51
C ASN A 174 31.96 29.16 21.08
N GLU A 175 31.37 28.58 20.04
CA GLU A 175 31.57 29.02 18.66
C GLU A 175 30.58 30.14 18.28
N SER A 176 31.07 31.22 17.65
CA SER A 176 30.19 32.26 17.10
C SER A 176 29.62 31.85 15.76
N VAL A 177 28.43 32.35 15.42
CA VAL A 177 27.74 32.06 14.15
C VAL A 177 28.65 32.35 12.93
N CYS A 178 29.44 33.43 12.97
CA CYS A 178 30.39 33.74 11.88
C CYS A 178 31.46 32.66 11.69
N LYS A 179 32.02 32.10 12.77
CA LYS A 179 33.02 31.01 12.69
C LYS A 179 32.41 29.69 12.21
N MET A 180 31.16 29.44 12.57
CA MET A 180 30.40 28.29 12.05
C MET A 180 30.15 28.43 10.54
N ILE A 181 29.82 29.63 10.05
CA ILE A 181 29.66 29.91 8.62
C ILE A 181 30.99 29.74 7.87
N GLU A 182 32.12 30.25 8.40
CA GLU A 182 33.45 30.09 7.76
C GLU A 182 33.93 28.63 7.65
N ARG A 183 33.44 27.72 8.50
CA ARG A 183 33.78 26.30 8.44
C ARG A 183 33.05 25.53 7.33
N PHE A 184 31.91 26.03 6.88
CA PHE A 184 30.95 25.26 6.08
C PHE A 184 30.40 26.01 4.85
N GLY A 185 30.63 27.32 4.74
CA GLY A 185 30.36 28.14 3.54
C GLY A 185 31.57 28.24 2.64
#